data_AF-A0A520XDF7-F1
#
_entry.id   AF-A0A520XDF7-F1
#
_cell.length_a   1.000
_cell.length_b   1.000
_cell.length_c   1.000
_cell.angle_alpha   90.00
_cell.angle_beta   90.00
_cell.angle_gamma   90.00
#
_symmetry.space_group_name_H-M   'P 1'
#
loop_
_entity.id
_entity.type
_entity.pdbx_description
1 polymer ?
#
loop_
_entity_poly.entity_id
_entity_poly.type
_entity_poly.pdbx_seq_one_letter_code
_entity_poly.pdbx_strand_id
1 'polypeptide(L)'
;MTGEWIGFAGVIAPTILLGVFFWLRARGRRDMQDTIRVALDKGHELSPELIDRLGHPKAPKDRDLRLGVIWIAVAIGIAMFSFAIPEEDATGPLLGISAFPCVIGIAYLILHKFAKRDD
;
A
#
# COMPACT_ATOMS: atom_id res chain seq x y z
N MET A 1 31.83 -14.94 -2.77
CA MET A 1 31.20 -14.22 -3.91
C MET A 1 29.70 -14.54 -4.08
N THR A 2 29.12 -15.55 -3.43
CA THR A 2 27.67 -15.86 -3.56
C THR A 2 26.77 -15.10 -2.56
N GLY A 3 27.29 -14.67 -1.41
CA GLY A 3 26.50 -13.99 -0.36
C GLY A 3 26.07 -12.55 -0.70
N GLU A 4 26.90 -11.80 -1.44
CA GLU A 4 26.60 -10.39 -1.78
C GLU A 4 25.38 -10.26 -2.70
N TRP A 5 25.26 -11.14 -3.69
CA TRP A 5 24.13 -11.16 -4.62
C TRP A 5 22.80 -11.47 -3.94
N ILE A 6 22.80 -12.25 -2.86
CA ILE A 6 21.59 -12.57 -2.08
C ILE A 6 21.10 -11.32 -1.35
N GLY A 7 22.01 -10.53 -0.78
CA GLY A 7 21.68 -9.25 -0.14
C GLY A 7 21.09 -8.22 -1.12
N PHE A 8 21.72 -8.05 -2.29
CA PHE A 8 21.20 -7.14 -3.32
C PHE A 8 19.85 -7.61 -3.86
N ALA A 9 19.69 -8.90 -4.13
CA ALA A 9 18.41 -9.45 -4.60
C ALA A 9 17.29 -9.27 -3.57
N GLY A 10 17.60 -9.41 -2.27
CA GLY A 10 16.65 -9.25 -1.17
C GLY A 10 16.05 -7.84 -1.03
N VAL A 11 16.75 -6.81 -1.51
CA VAL A 11 16.25 -5.42 -1.50
C VAL A 11 15.66 -5.04 -2.86
N ILE A 12 16.35 -5.36 -3.95
CA ILE A 12 15.98 -4.89 -5.29
C ILE A 12 14.67 -5.52 -5.77
N ALA A 13 14.49 -6.83 -5.56
CA ALA A 13 13.28 -7.52 -6.01
C ALA A 13 11.99 -6.97 -5.38
N PRO A 14 11.88 -6.83 -4.05
CA PRO A 14 10.67 -6.25 -3.46
C PRO A 14 10.46 -4.77 -3.83
N THR A 15 11.53 -3.97 -3.98
CA THR A 15 11.40 -2.58 -4.44
C THR A 15 10.82 -2.49 -5.85
N ILE A 16 11.32 -3.30 -6.79
CA ILE A 16 10.77 -3.34 -8.16
C ILE A 16 9.32 -3.80 -8.15
N LEU A 17 8.99 -4.83 -7.38
CA LEU A 17 7.65 -5.40 -7.31
C LEU A 17 6.64 -4.40 -6.73
N LEU A 18 7.01 -3.69 -5.67
CA LEU A 18 6.22 -2.58 -5.12
C LEU A 18 6.08 -1.43 -6.13
N GLY A 19 7.17 -1.04 -6.79
CA GLY A 19 7.17 0.01 -7.81
C GLY A 19 6.21 -0.28 -8.96
N VAL A 20 6.25 -1.50 -9.50
CA VAL A 20 5.33 -1.96 -10.55
C VAL A 20 3.89 -1.98 -10.06
N PHE A 21 3.64 -2.47 -8.84
CA PHE A 21 2.30 -2.48 -8.24
C PHE A 21 1.71 -1.07 -8.12
N PHE A 22 2.48 -0.11 -7.59
CA PHE A 22 2.04 1.28 -7.49
C PHE A 22 1.85 1.92 -8.87
N TRP A 23 2.72 1.62 -9.83
CA TRP A 23 2.61 2.13 -11.19
C TRP A 23 1.35 1.64 -11.90
N LEU A 24 1.04 0.35 -11.83
CA LEU A 24 -0.19 -0.23 -12.39
C LEU A 24 -1.44 0.39 -11.76
N ARG A 25 -1.42 0.57 -10.43
CA ARG A 25 -2.52 1.24 -9.69
C ARG A 25 -2.69 2.69 -10.12
N ALA A 26 -1.60 3.42 -10.36
CA ALA A 26 -1.62 4.80 -10.83
C ALA A 26 -2.04 4.92 -12.30
N ARG A 27 -1.68 3.94 -13.14
CA ARG A 27 -2.08 3.88 -14.55
C ARG A 27 -3.58 3.71 -14.71
N GLY A 28 -4.20 2.77 -14.00
CA GLY A 28 -5.66 2.57 -14.09
C GLY A 28 -6.50 3.80 -13.69
N ARG A 29 -5.99 4.65 -12.80
CA ARG A 29 -6.65 5.93 -12.47
C ARG A 29 -6.54 6.96 -13.60
N ARG A 30 -5.42 6.99 -14.32
CA ARG A 30 -5.19 7.90 -15.45
C ARG A 30 -6.08 7.52 -16.63
N ASP A 31 -6.11 6.24 -16.99
CA ASP A 31 -6.92 5.75 -18.12
C ASP A 31 -8.42 6.04 -17.92
N MET A 32 -8.90 5.96 -16.67
CA MET A 32 -10.28 6.33 -16.31
C MET A 32 -10.55 7.83 -16.46
N GLN A 33 -9.62 8.68 -16.02
CA GLN A 33 -9.74 10.14 -16.18
C GLN A 33 -9.74 10.56 -17.65
N ASP A 34 -8.92 9.93 -18.48
CA ASP A 34 -8.88 10.23 -19.92
C ASP A 34 -10.17 9.80 -20.62
N THR A 35 -10.77 8.66 -20.23
CA THR A 35 -12.09 8.25 -20.72
C THR A 35 -13.18 9.26 -20.35
N ILE A 36 -13.15 9.79 -19.12
CA ILE A 36 -14.12 10.80 -18.66
C ILE A 36 -13.95 12.12 -19.41
N ARG A 37 -12.71 12.55 -19.67
CA ARG A 37 -12.42 13.73 -20.51
C ARG A 37 -12.99 13.57 -21.91
N VAL A 38 -12.76 12.41 -22.54
CA VAL A 38 -13.31 12.11 -23.88
C VAL A 38 -14.85 12.09 -23.88
N ALA A 39 -15.48 11.64 -22.80
CA ALA A 39 -16.94 11.67 -22.67
C ALA A 39 -17.48 13.10 -22.50
N LEU A 40 -16.79 13.94 -21.72
CA LEU A 40 -17.09 15.37 -21.55
C LEU A 40 -16.96 16.16 -22.86
N ASP A 41 -15.85 15.95 -23.60
CA ASP A 41 -15.58 16.64 -24.87
C ASP A 41 -16.61 16.30 -25.96
N LYS A 42 -17.25 15.13 -25.88
CA LYS A 42 -18.33 14.69 -26.79
C LYS A 42 -19.70 15.28 -26.45
N GLY A 43 -19.79 16.16 -25.45
CA GLY A 43 -21.03 16.86 -25.09
C GLY A 43 -22.08 15.97 -24.41
N HIS A 44 -21.68 14.82 -23.87
CA HIS A 44 -22.57 14.04 -23.01
C HIS A 44 -22.79 14.81 -21.70
N GLU A 45 -24.04 15.18 -21.41
CA GLU A 45 -24.42 15.68 -20.10
C GLU A 45 -24.11 14.60 -19.08
N LEU A 46 -23.05 14.80 -18.30
CA LEU A 46 -22.73 13.87 -17.21
C LEU A 46 -23.95 13.83 -16.29
N SER A 47 -24.52 12.64 -16.07
CA SER A 47 -25.60 12.50 -15.11
C SER A 47 -25.13 13.04 -13.76
N PRO A 48 -25.97 13.78 -13.00
CA PRO A 48 -25.59 14.35 -11.71
C PRO A 48 -24.97 13.32 -10.74
N GLU A 49 -25.37 12.06 -10.87
CA GLU A 49 -24.83 10.91 -10.12
C GLU A 49 -23.36 10.62 -10.43
N LEU A 50 -22.90 10.84 -11.67
CA LEU A 50 -21.51 10.66 -12.05
C LEU A 50 -20.62 11.80 -11.51
N ILE A 51 -21.13 13.02 -11.51
CA ILE A 51 -20.45 14.20 -10.95
C ILE A 51 -20.25 14.03 -9.44
N ASP A 52 -21.27 13.56 -8.72
CA ASP A 52 -21.18 13.33 -7.28
C ASP A 52 -20.17 12.22 -6.93
N ARG A 53 -20.15 11.13 -7.71
CA ARG A 53 -19.16 10.05 -7.55
C ARG A 53 -17.73 10.48 -7.89
N LEU A 54 -17.55 11.46 -8.77
CA LEU A 54 -16.25 12.00 -9.15
C LEU A 54 -15.75 13.10 -8.19
N GLY A 55 -16.65 13.92 -7.66
CA GLY A 55 -16.34 14.95 -6.67
C GLY A 55 -16.09 14.37 -5.29
N HIS A 56 -16.80 13.30 -4.93
CA HIS A 56 -16.66 12.60 -3.65
C HIS A 56 -16.47 11.10 -3.86
N PRO A 57 -15.32 10.65 -4.39
CA PRO A 57 -15.03 9.23 -4.45
C PRO A 57 -15.01 8.68 -3.03
N LYS A 58 -16.09 7.99 -2.64
CA LYS A 58 -16.20 7.37 -1.32
C LYS A 58 -14.99 6.48 -1.13
N ALA A 59 -14.22 6.76 -0.07
CA ALA A 59 -13.15 5.87 0.32
C ALA A 59 -13.76 4.47 0.52
N PRO A 60 -13.14 3.41 -0.02
CA PRO A 60 -13.62 2.05 0.23
C PRO A 60 -13.75 1.84 1.74
N LYS A 61 -14.88 1.30 2.20
CA LYS A 61 -15.18 1.09 3.64
C LYS A 61 -14.05 0.37 4.38
N ASP A 62 -13.38 -0.56 3.68
CA ASP A 62 -12.31 -1.37 4.24
C ASP A 62 -10.90 -0.90 3.83
N ARG A 63 -10.76 0.33 3.31
CA ARG A 63 -9.46 0.85 2.89
C ARG A 63 -8.46 0.84 4.04
N ASP A 64 -8.89 1.30 5.21
CA ASP A 64 -8.01 1.46 6.37
C ASP A 64 -7.71 0.09 6.99
N LEU A 65 -8.67 -0.84 7.00
CA LEU A 65 -8.44 -2.25 7.37
C LEU A 65 -7.38 -2.88 6.47
N ARG A 66 -7.54 -2.73 5.15
CA ARG A 66 -6.60 -3.29 4.17
C ARG A 66 -5.20 -2.73 4.35
N LEU A 67 -5.08 -1.41 4.52
CA LEU A 67 -3.79 -0.77 4.76
C LEU A 67 -3.17 -1.25 6.07
N GLY A 68 -3.95 -1.34 7.15
CA GLY A 68 -3.49 -1.85 8.44
C GLY A 68 -2.92 -3.26 8.36
N VAL A 69 -3.66 -4.18 7.74
CA VAL A 69 -3.22 -5.58 7.56
C VAL A 69 -1.95 -5.67 6.73
N ILE A 70 -1.85 -4.91 5.62
CA ILE A 70 -0.64 -4.91 4.77
C ILE A 70 0.58 -4.44 5.57
N TRP A 71 0.45 -3.36 6.34
CA TRP A 71 1.55 -2.81 7.12
C TRP A 71 2.00 -3.76 8.25
N ILE A 72 1.07 -4.44 8.92
CA ILE A 72 1.41 -5.51 9.89
C ILE A 72 2.14 -6.66 9.21
N ALA A 73 1.68 -7.12 8.04
CA ALA A 73 2.33 -8.20 7.30
C ALA A 73 3.77 -7.82 6.90
N VAL A 74 3.99 -6.57 6.47
CA VAL A 74 5.34 -6.05 6.16
C VAL A 74 6.21 -6.04 7.42
N ALA A 75 5.69 -5.59 8.55
CA ALA A 75 6.42 -5.60 9.81
C ALA A 75 6.85 -7.01 10.22
N ILE A 76 5.93 -7.97 10.14
CA ILE A 76 6.22 -9.38 10.42
C ILE A 76 7.27 -9.92 9.45
N GLY A 77 7.18 -9.59 8.16
CA GLY A 77 8.18 -9.99 7.16
C GLY A 77 9.59 -9.49 7.51
N ILE A 78 9.72 -8.22 7.88
CA ILE A 78 11.02 -7.63 8.30
C ILE A 78 11.51 -8.26 9.60
N ALA A 79 10.62 -8.49 10.57
CA ALA A 79 10.98 -9.15 11.82
C ALA A 79 11.42 -10.61 11.59
N MET A 80 10.81 -11.34 10.67
CA MET A 80 11.25 -12.71 10.34
C MET A 80 12.65 -12.73 9.69
N PHE A 81 13.01 -11.70 8.93
CA PHE A 81 14.37 -11.59 8.39
C PHE A 81 15.44 -11.45 9.48
N SER A 82 15.09 -10.92 10.67
CA SER A 82 16.04 -10.83 11.79
C SER A 82 16.52 -12.19 12.28
N PHE A 83 15.69 -13.24 12.13
CA PHE A 83 16.01 -14.61 12.51
C PHE A 83 16.52 -15.48 11.34
N ALA A 84 16.27 -15.05 10.11
CA ALA A 84 16.68 -15.78 8.91
C ALA A 84 18.13 -15.49 8.49
N ILE A 85 18.69 -14.36 8.91
CA ILE A 85 20.07 -13.97 8.61
C ILE A 85 20.98 -14.53 9.71
N PRO A 86 22.00 -15.35 9.39
CA PRO A 86 22.92 -15.93 10.36
C PRO A 86 23.99 -14.91 10.78
N GLU A 87 23.57 -13.73 11.23
CA GLU A 87 24.42 -12.66 11.76
C GLU A 87 23.81 -12.14 13.07
N GLU A 88 24.49 -12.32 14.20
CA GLU A 88 23.95 -11.97 15.53
C GLU A 88 23.66 -10.46 15.65
N ASP A 89 24.50 -9.63 15.02
CA ASP A 89 24.38 -8.17 15.03
C ASP A 89 23.23 -7.63 14.15
N ALA A 90 22.64 -8.47 13.28
CA ALA A 90 21.54 -8.06 12.42
C ALA A 90 20.19 -8.01 13.15
N THR A 91 20.06 -8.74 14.27
CA THR A 91 18.77 -8.95 14.94
C THR A 91 18.16 -7.65 15.47
N GLY A 92 18.95 -6.89 16.25
CA GLY A 92 18.50 -5.65 16.88
C GLY A 92 18.03 -4.59 15.87
N PRO A 93 18.86 -4.22 14.88
CA PRO A 93 18.49 -3.25 13.85
C PRO A 93 17.27 -3.67 13.03
N LEU A 94 17.15 -4.94 12.63
CA LEU A 94 16.00 -5.42 11.84
C LEU A 94 14.70 -5.39 12.64
N LEU A 95 14.72 -5.78 13.91
CA LEU A 95 13.56 -5.63 14.79
C LEU A 95 13.20 -4.15 14.98
N GLY A 96 14.19 -3.26 15.16
CA GLY A 96 13.97 -1.82 15.22
C GLY A 96 13.30 -1.26 13.96
N ILE A 97 13.77 -1.66 12.77
CA ILE A 97 13.17 -1.26 11.49
C ILE A 97 11.75 -1.83 11.34
N SER A 98 11.50 -3.06 11.81
CA SER A 98 10.17 -3.67 11.77
C SER A 98 9.13 -2.96 12.65
N ALA A 99 9.56 -2.22 13.68
CA ALA A 99 8.66 -1.51 14.57
C ALA A 99 7.90 -0.38 13.87
N PHE A 100 8.51 0.30 12.90
CA PHE A 100 7.87 1.38 12.12
C PHE A 100 6.62 0.92 11.36
N PRO A 101 6.70 -0.07 10.44
CA PRO A 101 5.53 -0.60 9.75
C PRO A 101 4.52 -1.23 10.73
N CYS A 102 4.98 -1.79 11.87
CA CYS A 102 4.08 -2.33 12.89
C CYS A 102 3.18 -1.24 13.46
N VAL A 103 3.77 -0.12 13.90
CA VAL A 103 3.04 1.03 14.45
C VAL A 103 2.09 1.63 13.43
N ILE A 104 2.52 1.77 12.16
CA ILE A 104 1.66 2.26 11.07
C ILE A 104 0.46 1.33 10.87
N GLY A 105 0.70 0.01 10.87
CA GLY A 105 -0.35 -1.00 10.75
C GLY A 105 -1.36 -0.91 11.89
N ILE A 106 -0.88 -0.81 13.13
CA ILE A 106 -1.73 -0.63 14.32
C ILE A 106 -2.57 0.65 14.19
N ALA A 107 -1.98 1.77 13.77
CA ALA A 107 -2.70 3.03 13.59
C ALA A 107 -3.88 2.89 12.62
N TYR A 108 -3.66 2.25 11.47
CA TYR A 108 -4.73 1.99 10.49
C TYR A 108 -5.82 1.06 11.03
N LEU A 109 -5.47 0.02 11.79
CA LEU A 109 -6.44 -0.87 12.42
C LEU A 109 -7.27 -0.15 13.48
N ILE A 110 -6.66 0.74 14.25
CA ILE A 110 -7.33 1.60 15.22
C ILE A 110 -8.30 2.55 14.50
N LEU A 111 -7.84 3.24 13.46
CA LEU A 111 -8.68 4.13 12.65
C LEU A 111 -9.88 3.39 12.06
N HIS A 112 -9.68 2.17 11.53
CA HIS A 112 -10.78 1.35 11.03
C HIS A 112 -11.80 0.99 12.13
N LYS A 113 -11.32 0.66 13.34
CA LYS A 113 -12.21 0.36 14.48
C LYS A 113 -13.05 1.57 14.88
N PHE A 114 -12.49 2.79 14.81
CA PHE A 114 -13.25 4.02 15.08
C PHE A 114 -14.21 4.35 13.93
N ALA A 115 -13.77 4.27 12.68
CA ALA A 115 -14.64 4.49 11.52
C ALA A 115 -15.85 3.53 11.50
N LYS A 116 -15.67 2.27 11.93
CA LYS A 116 -16.77 1.30 12.06
C LYS A 116 -17.79 1.65 13.16
N ARG A 117 -17.42 2.48 14.15
CA ARG A 117 -18.31 2.88 15.25
C ARG A 117 -19.21 4.07 14.91
N ASP A 118 -18.81 4.87 13.92
CA ASP A 118 -19.53 6.05 13.47
C ASP A 118 -20.53 5.73 12.32
N ASP A 119 -20.47 4.49 11.80
CA ASP A 119 -21.42 3.88 10.85
C ASP A 119 -22.54 3.11 11.58
#